data_AF-A0A3D0CB75-F1
#
_entry.id   AF-A0A3D0CB75-F1
#
_cell.length_a   1.000
_cell.length_b   1.000
_cell.length_c   1.000
_cell.angle_alpha   90.00
_cell.angle_beta   90.00
_cell.angle_gamma   90.00
#
_symmetry.space_group_name_H-M   'P 1'
#
loop_
_entity.id
_entity.type
_entity.pdbx_description
1 polymer ?
#
loop_
_entity_poly.entity_id
_entity_poly.type
_entity_poly.pdbx_seq_one_letter_code
_entity_poly.pdbx_strand_id
1 'polypeptide(L)' 'MALSLYAAYLLGNKQKIGFLIFAVSNLLWIILGLFFMSSYGMAIGNIAFTVINVRGFNQWNKAAVEQTVQYKNTVAQ' A
#
# COMPACT_ATOMS: atom_id res chain seq x y z
N MET A 1 14.79 -3.63 0.73
CA MET A 1 14.23 -4.07 -0.57
C MET A 1 13.38 -5.32 -0.47
N ALA A 2 13.83 -6.40 0.21
CA ALA A 2 13.05 -7.64 0.34
C ALA A 2 11.61 -7.44 0.85
N LEU A 3 11.40 -6.59 1.87
CA LEU A 3 10.07 -6.29 2.41
C LEU A 3 9.13 -5.65 1.36
N SER A 4 9.65 -4.72 0.55
CA SER A 4 8.87 -4.07 -0.52
C SER A 4 8.44 -5.08 -1.59
N LEU A 5 9.32 -6.01 -1.96
CA LEU A 5 9.01 -7.07 -2.93
C LEU A 5 7.98 -8.06 -2.39
N TYR A 6 8.13 -8.45 -1.12
CA TYR A 6 7.16 -9.32 -0.45
C TYR A 6 5.79 -8.65 -0.32
N ALA A 7 5.75 -7.37 0.04
CA ALA A 7 4.52 -6.59 0.07
C ALA A 7 3.84 -6.53 -1.31
N ALA A 8 4.61 -6.28 -2.37
CA ALA A 8 4.12 -6.25 -3.74
C ALA A 8 3.56 -7.62 -4.18
N TYR A 9 4.20 -8.72 -3.79
CA TYR A 9 3.70 -10.08 -4.01
C TYR A 9 2.33 -10.29 -3.34
N LEU A 10 2.18 -9.89 -2.08
CA LEU A 10 0.91 -10.02 -1.35
C LEU A 10 -0.22 -9.18 -1.98
N LEU A 11 0.10 -7.97 -2.42
CA LEU A 11 -0.82 -7.10 -3.17
C LEU A 11 -1.25 -7.75 -4.49
N GLY A 12 -0.31 -8.38 -5.22
CA GLY A 12 -0.60 -9.18 -6.42
C GLY A 12 -1.55 -10.34 -6.14
N ASN A 13 -1.39 -10.99 -4.98
CA ASN A 13 -2.28 -12.07 -4.50
C ASN A 13 -3.56 -11.56 -3.82
N LYS A 14 -3.94 -10.29 -4.02
CA LYS A 14 -5.16 -9.68 -3.46
C LYS A 14 -5.22 -9.67 -1.92
N GLN A 15 -4.09 -9.74 -1.25
CA GLN A 15 -4.02 -9.72 0.21
C GLN A 15 -3.83 -8.29 0.74
N LYS A 16 -4.84 -7.77 1.45
CA LYS A 16 -4.83 -6.41 2.03
C LYS A 16 -3.63 -6.15 2.95
N ILE A 17 -3.08 -7.19 3.58
CA ILE A 17 -1.92 -7.07 4.48
C ILE A 17 -0.67 -6.55 3.75
N GLY A 18 -0.62 -6.71 2.42
CA GLY A 18 0.45 -6.17 1.59
C GLY A 18 0.63 -4.66 1.74
N PHE A 19 -0.45 -3.88 1.89
CA PHE A 19 -0.35 -2.44 2.15
C PHE A 19 0.37 -2.12 3.46
N LEU A 20 0.06 -2.86 4.54
CA LEU A 20 0.66 -2.62 5.85
C LEU A 20 2.16 -2.94 5.83
N ILE A 21 2.54 -4.07 5.22
CA ILE A 21 3.93 -4.46 5.07
C ILE A 21 4.68 -3.46 4.19
N PHE A 22 4.03 -2.94 3.15
CA PHE A 22 4.65 -1.93 2.29
C PHE A 22 4.86 -0.60 3.02
N ALA A 23 3.89 -0.19 3.85
CA ALA A 23 4.01 0.99 4.71
C ALA A 23 5.18 0.85 5.71
N VAL A 24 5.32 -0.30 6.37
CA VAL A 24 6.47 -0.58 7.26
C VAL A 24 7.79 -0.53 6.48
N SER A 25 7.84 -1.09 5.27
CA SER A 25 9.01 -1.00 4.40
C SER A 25 9.39 0.47 4.12
N ASN A 26 8.40 1.31 3.79
CA ASN A 26 8.63 2.73 3.52
C ASN A 26 9.13 3.48 4.76
N LEU A 27 8.65 3.15 5.97
CA LEU A 27 9.20 3.71 7.21
C LEU A 27 10.70 3.39 7.38
N LEU A 28 11.11 2.17 7.07
CA LEU A 28 12.54 1.79 7.09
C LEU A 28 13.35 2.61 6.06
N TRP A 29 12.79 2.87 4.88
CA TRP A 29 13.43 3.71 3.87
C TRP A 29 13.51 5.19 4.26
N ILE A 30 12.54 5.70 5.01
CA ILE A 30 12.60 7.06 5.58
C ILE A 30 13.76 7.15 6.56
N ILE A 31 13.87 6.19 7.50
CA ILE A 31 14.96 6.15 8.47
C ILE A 31 16.32 6.05 7.76
N LEU A 32 16.44 5.15 6.78
CA LEU A 32 17.66 5.01 5.99
C LEU A 32 18.01 6.30 5.24
N GLY A 33 17.01 6.92 4.59
CA GLY A 33 17.18 8.16 3.84
C GLY A 33 17.65 9.33 4.69
N LEU A 34 17.06 9.51 5.88
CA LEU A 34 17.40 10.62 6.78
C LEU A 34 18.73 10.42 7.51
N PHE A 35 18.96 9.23 8.07
CA PHE A 35 20.08 9.01 9.00
C PHE A 35 21.34 8.42 8.35
N PHE A 36 21.20 7.68 7.26
CA PHE A 36 22.31 6.92 6.67
C PHE A 36 22.71 7.38 5.26
N MET A 37 21.80 8.04 4.53
CA MET A 37 22.05 8.48 3.15
C MET A 37 21.94 9.99 2.95
N SER A 38 21.56 10.77 3.98
CA SER A 38 21.33 12.23 3.89
C SER A 38 20.47 12.64 2.68
N SER A 39 19.53 11.78 2.27
CA SER A 39 18.71 11.95 1.07
C SER A 39 17.29 12.29 1.44
N TYR A 40 17.00 13.60 1.48
CA TYR A 40 15.65 14.11 1.72
C TYR A 40 14.67 13.69 0.62
N GLY A 41 15.12 13.57 -0.63
CA GLY A 41 14.28 13.10 -1.73
C GLY A 41 13.78 11.67 -1.50
N MET A 42 14.66 10.77 -1.04
CA MET A 42 14.28 9.41 -0.68
C MET A 42 13.29 9.41 0.50
N ALA A 43 13.54 10.19 1.55
CA ALA A 43 12.67 10.27 2.71
C ALA A 43 11.26 10.79 2.33
N ILE A 44 11.18 11.90 1.60
CA ILE A 44 9.91 12.51 1.18
C ILE A 44 9.12 11.56 0.28
N GLY A 45 9.77 10.91 -0.69
CA GLY A 45 9.12 9.93 -1.56
C GLY A 45 8.52 8.77 -0.76
N ASN A 46 9.26 8.23 0.22
CA ASN A 46 8.76 7.16 1.06
C ASN A 46 7.68 7.61 2.05
N ILE A 47 7.67 8.87 2.49
CA ILE A 47 6.55 9.45 3.24
C ILE A 47 5.28 9.43 2.39
N ALA A 48 5.34 9.91 1.14
CA ALA A 48 4.21 9.89 0.22
C ALA A 48 3.71 8.45 -0.02
N PHE A 49 4.62 7.50 -0.25
CA PHE A 49 4.24 6.09 -0.40
C PHE A 49 3.66 5.49 0.86
N THR A 50 4.08 5.91 2.05
CA THR A 50 3.47 5.48 3.32
C THR A 50 2.02 5.92 3.38
N VAL A 51 1.72 7.18 3.06
CA VAL A 51 0.35 7.72 3.04
C VAL A 51 -0.53 6.97 2.03
N ILE A 52 -0.02 6.72 0.83
CA ILE A 52 -0.74 5.96 -0.21
C ILE A 52 -1.06 4.55 0.28
N ASN A 53 -0.11 3.87 0.93
CA ASN A 53 -0.31 2.51 1.42
C ASN A 53 -1.34 2.47 2.57
N VAL A 54 -1.31 3.42 3.50
CA VAL A 54 -2.31 3.52 4.56
C VAL A 54 -3.71 3.80 3.99
N ARG A 55 -3.83 4.72 3.02
CA ARG A 55 -5.10 4.97 2.33
C ARG A 55 -5.59 3.73 1.58
N GLY A 56 -4.69 3.02 0.88
CA GLY A 56 -4.99 1.79 0.16
C GLY A 56 -5.55 0.71 1.08
N PHE A 57 -4.97 0.54 2.26
CA PHE A 57 -5.48 -0.39 3.28
C PHE A 57 -6.91 -0.06 3.72
N ASN A 58 -7.20 1.21 3.99
CA ASN A 58 -8.52 1.65 4.46
C ASN A 58 -9.59 1.58 3.36
N GLN A 59 -9.23 1.87 2.10
CA GLN A 59 -10.15 1.87 0.97
C GLN A 59 -10.45 0.46 0.44
N TRP A 60 -9.56 -0.52 0.66
CA TRP A 60 -9.65 -1.85 0.06
C TRP A 60 -10.98 -2.57 0.34
N ASN A 61 -11.49 -2.48 1.57
CA ASN A 61 -12.77 -3.12 1.92
C ASN A 61 -13.98 -2.42 1.27
N LYS A 62 -13.89 -1.11 1.01
CA LYS A 62 -14.97 -0.35 0.35
C LYS A 62 -15.07 -0.73 -1.13
N ALA A 63 -13.93 -0.85 -1.80
CA ALA A 63 -13.88 -1.25 -3.20
C ALA A 63 -14.45 -2.66 -3.43
N ALA A 64 -14.18 -3.61 -2.54
CA ALA A 64 -14.72 -4.97 -2.63
C ALA A 64 -16.26 -5.02 -2.48
N VAL A 65 -16.80 -4.20 -1.56
CA VAL A 65 -18.25 -4.07 -1.36
C VAL A 65 -18.92 -3.40 -2.57
N GLU A 66 -18.36 -2.29 -3.08
CA GLU A 66 -18.88 -1.59 -4.26
C GLU A 66 -18.93 -2.49 -5.50
N GLN A 67 -17.87 -3.29 -5.75
CA GLN A 67 -17.84 -4.24 -6.85
C GLN A 67 -18.93 -5.32 -6.73
N THR A 68 -19.17 -5.83 -5.52
CA THR A 68 -20.21 -6.84 -5.27
C THR A 68 -21.62 -6.26 -5.51
N VAL A 69 -21.86 -5.03 -5.07
CA VAL A 69 -23.15 -4.34 -5.25
C VAL A 69 -23.41 -4.03 -6.73
N GLN A 70 -22.40 -3.53 -7.45
CA GLN A 70 -22.50 -3.25 -8.90
C GLN A 70 -22.81 -4.51 -9.72
N TYR A 71 -22.15 -5.64 -9.41
CA TYR A 71 -22.44 -6.91 -10.07
C TYR A 71 -23.89 -7.35 -9.85
N LYS A 72 -24.39 -7.30 -8.61
CA LYS A 72 -25.78 -7.66 -8.30
C LYS A 72 -26.80 -6.79 -9.05
N ASN A 73 -26.52 -5.49 -9.18
CA ASN A 73 -27.43 -4.56 -9.86
C ASN A 73 -27.46 -4.78 -11.38
N THR A 74 -26.34 -5.17 -11.99
CA THR A 74 -26.28 -5.44 -13.45
C THR A 74 -26.89 -6.77 -13.85
N VAL A 75 -26.83 -7.80 -13.00
CA VAL A 75 -27.46 -9.11 -13.30
C VAL A 75 -28.95 -9.19 -12.94
N ALA A 76 -29.46 -8.24 -12.16
CA ALA A 76 -30.87 -8.18 -11.76
C ALA A 76 -31.74 -7.33 -12.72
N GLN A 77 -31.13 -6.68 -13.72
CA GLN A 77 -31.79 -5.95 -14.82
C GLN A 77 -31.90 -6.83 -16.06
#